data_AF-A0A916IFI1-F1
#
_entry.id   AF-A0A916IFI1-F1
#
_cell.length_a   1.000
_cell.length_b   1.000
_cell.length_c   1.000
_cell.angle_alpha   90.00
_cell.angle_beta   90.00
_cell.angle_gamma   90.00
#
_symmetry.space_group_name_H-M   'P 1'
#
loop_
_entity.id
_entity.type
_entity.pdbx_description
1 polymer ?
#
loop_
_entity_poly.entity_id
_entity_poly.type
_entity_poly.pdbx_seq_one_letter_code
_entity_poly.pdbx_strand_id
1 'polypeptide(L)'
;MNLNNLKIGTRLGLGFGLLLALMLLVVAISFARLMQTQQGMDAAAGYQRRAALAEQWVSKSLLNANRTIAVAKAAGLPDVEAYYAPLIKQTADEIAVIQKDLETQVTDAKGKTLLASIEAKRKTYTDARNAMYEFFKSADQPAVESLVKEKLLPAVDAYGAALNELQRHEDAQAAERSAEVNADMKLAKTTLIVLLVIGLAVGATGAVAITRSVTRPLQEAVDAARIIANNDLSHTLESRRKDELGDLLRA
;
A
#
# COMPACT_ATOMS: atom_id res chain seq x y z
N MET A 1 37.38 9.34 -27.27
CA MET A 1 38.64 9.48 -26.48
C MET A 1 39.34 8.13 -26.43
N ASN A 2 40.64 8.07 -26.74
CA ASN A 2 41.42 6.83 -26.61
C ASN A 2 41.79 6.64 -25.13
N LEU A 3 41.28 5.59 -24.48
CA LEU A 3 41.55 5.28 -23.07
C LEU A 3 43.06 5.15 -22.79
N ASN A 4 43.85 4.74 -23.78
CA ASN A 4 45.30 4.54 -23.66
C ASN A 4 46.11 5.84 -23.53
N ASN A 5 45.46 7.01 -23.63
CA ASN A 5 46.09 8.31 -23.44
C ASN A 5 45.75 8.96 -22.10
N LEU A 6 44.91 8.31 -21.27
CA LEU A 6 44.56 8.79 -19.94
C LEU A 6 45.49 8.19 -18.90
N LYS A 7 45.82 8.95 -17.86
CA LYS A 7 46.52 8.44 -16.69
C LYS A 7 45.80 7.22 -16.08
N ILE A 8 46.53 6.23 -15.57
CA ILE A 8 45.95 5.02 -14.95
C ILE A 8 44.99 5.41 -13.83
N GLY A 9 45.41 6.33 -12.96
CA GLY A 9 44.59 6.82 -11.85
C GLY A 9 43.26 7.43 -12.30
N THR A 10 43.26 8.20 -13.39
CA THR A 10 42.03 8.78 -13.97
C THR A 10 41.09 7.70 -14.49
N ARG A 11 41.62 6.66 -15.16
CA ARG A 11 40.80 5.55 -15.67
C ARG A 11 40.14 4.74 -14.56
N LEU A 12 40.93 4.37 -13.53
CA LEU A 12 40.39 3.68 -12.37
C LEU A 12 39.37 4.54 -11.64
N GLY A 13 39.67 5.83 -11.42
CA GLY A 13 38.76 6.78 -10.80
C GLY A 13 37.43 6.93 -11.56
N LEU A 14 37.46 7.00 -12.89
CA LEU A 14 36.25 7.02 -13.72
C LEU A 14 35.45 5.72 -13.61
N GLY A 15 36.12 4.56 -13.63
CA GLY A 15 35.45 3.26 -13.52
C GLY A 15 34.76 3.06 -12.17
N PHE A 16 35.50 3.26 -11.08
CA PHE A 16 34.94 3.16 -9.73
C PHE A 16 33.94 4.29 -9.44
N GLY A 17 34.22 5.52 -9.89
CA GLY A 17 33.32 6.66 -9.73
C GLY A 17 31.97 6.45 -10.41
N LEU A 18 31.97 5.89 -11.63
CA LEU A 18 30.73 5.53 -12.34
C LEU A 18 29.94 4.45 -11.60
N LEU A 19 30.61 3.43 -11.08
CA LEU A 19 29.96 2.37 -10.29
C LEU A 19 29.35 2.92 -8.99
N LEU A 20 30.07 3.77 -8.28
CA LEU A 20 29.57 4.42 -7.06
C LEU A 20 28.39 5.35 -7.36
N ALA A 21 28.46 6.14 -8.43
CA ALA A 21 27.36 6.99 -8.86
C ALA A 21 26.12 6.17 -9.25
N LEU A 22 26.31 5.05 -9.95
CA LEU A 22 25.22 4.14 -10.30
C LEU A 22 24.63 3.49 -9.05
N MET A 23 25.45 3.06 -8.10
CA MET A 23 24.98 2.51 -6.82
C MET A 23 24.14 3.54 -6.05
N LEU A 24 24.61 4.79 -5.94
CA LEU A 24 23.87 5.87 -5.29
C LEU A 24 22.52 6.13 -5.98
N LEU A 25 22.51 6.14 -7.32
CA LEU A 25 21.29 6.32 -8.10
C LEU A 25 20.29 5.17 -7.88
N VAL A 26 20.77 3.92 -7.85
CA VAL A 26 19.92 2.76 -7.56
C VAL A 26 19.35 2.85 -6.15
N VAL A 27 20.16 3.19 -5.14
CA VAL A 27 19.69 3.35 -3.76
C VAL A 27 18.66 4.47 -3.65
N ALA A 28 18.90 5.64 -4.27
CA ALA A 28 17.97 6.76 -4.26
C ALA A 28 16.61 6.39 -4.88
N ILE A 29 16.62 5.72 -6.04
CA ILE A 29 15.39 5.26 -6.70
C ILE A 29 14.69 4.20 -5.85
N SER A 30 15.45 3.24 -5.30
CA SER A 30 14.91 2.17 -4.44
C SER A 30 14.21 2.75 -3.21
N PHE A 31 14.85 3.73 -2.57
CA PHE A 31 14.32 4.39 -1.39
C PHE A 31 13.05 5.20 -1.71
N ALA A 32 13.06 5.97 -2.81
CA ALA A 32 11.86 6.69 -3.26
C ALA A 32 10.68 5.75 -3.56
N ARG A 33 10.94 4.62 -4.23
CA ARG A 33 9.91 3.59 -4.50
C ARG A 33 9.40 2.93 -3.22
N LEU A 34 10.29 2.67 -2.26
CA LEU A 34 9.91 2.11 -0.96
C LEU A 34 9.00 3.07 -0.18
N MET A 35 9.32 4.36 -0.14
CA MET A 35 8.48 5.38 0.50
C MET A 35 7.11 5.49 -0.15
N GLN A 36 7.05 5.49 -1.49
CA GLN A 36 5.79 5.52 -2.23
C GLN A 36 4.94 4.28 -1.94
N THR A 37 5.57 3.10 -1.92
CA THR A 37 4.88 1.84 -1.59
C THR A 37 4.33 1.85 -0.17
N GLN A 38 5.12 2.35 0.80
CA GLN A 38 4.68 2.45 2.19
C GLN A 38 3.46 3.37 2.34
N GLN A 39 3.49 4.55 1.72
CA GLN A 39 2.35 5.47 1.73
C GLN A 39 1.10 4.85 1.11
N GLY A 40 1.25 4.14 -0.01
CA GLY A 40 0.16 3.40 -0.63
C GLY A 40 -0.40 2.31 0.27
N MET A 41 0.45 1.54 0.96
CA MET A 41 0.04 0.51 1.92
C MET A 41 -0.71 1.11 3.12
N ASP A 42 -0.24 2.21 3.68
CA ASP A 42 -0.90 2.89 4.80
C ASP A 42 -2.28 3.42 4.38
N ALA A 43 -2.38 4.00 3.17
CA ALA A 43 -3.65 4.42 2.61
C ALA A 43 -4.61 3.23 2.41
N ALA A 44 -4.14 2.14 1.80
CA ALA A 44 -4.94 0.92 1.59
C ALA A 44 -5.42 0.31 2.92
N ALA A 45 -4.58 0.31 3.96
CA ALA A 45 -4.95 -0.11 5.31
C ALA A 45 -6.05 0.78 5.91
N GLY A 46 -6.03 2.09 5.64
CA GLY A 46 -7.10 3.01 6.02
C GLY A 46 -8.45 2.63 5.39
N TYR A 47 -8.48 2.33 4.09
CA TYR A 47 -9.70 1.87 3.41
C TYR A 47 -10.17 0.50 3.91
N GLN A 48 -9.26 -0.45 4.16
CA GLN A 48 -9.59 -1.74 4.78
C GLN A 48 -10.23 -1.55 6.16
N ARG A 49 -9.74 -0.60 6.97
CA ARG A 49 -10.34 -0.26 8.26
C ARG A 49 -11.74 0.32 8.10
N ARG A 50 -11.95 1.22 7.13
CA ARG A 50 -13.29 1.75 6.82
C ARG A 50 -14.28 0.64 6.45
N ALA A 51 -13.87 -0.29 5.59
CA ALA A 51 -14.67 -1.46 5.22
C ALA A 51 -15.04 -2.32 6.45
N ALA A 52 -14.07 -2.65 7.30
CA ALA A 52 -14.30 -3.41 8.52
C ALA A 52 -15.23 -2.68 9.52
N LEU A 53 -15.14 -1.35 9.62
CA LEU A 53 -16.05 -0.54 10.43
C LEU A 53 -17.48 -0.55 9.86
N ALA A 54 -17.64 -0.46 8.53
CA ALA A 54 -18.94 -0.54 7.87
C ALA A 54 -19.59 -1.91 8.08
N GLU A 55 -18.83 -3.00 7.98
CA GLU A 55 -19.28 -4.35 8.31
C GLU A 55 -19.73 -4.48 9.78
N GLN A 56 -18.93 -3.94 10.72
CA GLN A 56 -19.31 -3.90 12.13
C GLN A 56 -20.58 -3.10 12.35
N TRP A 57 -20.78 -2.00 11.61
CA TRP A 57 -22.00 -1.20 11.69
C TRP A 57 -23.23 -1.97 11.22
N VAL A 58 -23.13 -2.71 10.10
CA VAL A 58 -24.16 -3.63 9.61
C VAL A 58 -24.49 -4.66 10.69
N SER A 59 -23.49 -5.41 11.15
CA SER A 59 -23.66 -6.51 12.11
C SER A 59 -24.32 -6.04 13.42
N LYS A 60 -23.81 -4.96 14.02
CA LYS A 60 -24.35 -4.41 15.27
C LYS A 60 -25.74 -3.82 15.11
N SER A 61 -26.02 -3.16 13.98
CA SER A 61 -27.35 -2.60 13.71
C SER A 61 -28.41 -3.69 13.54
N LEU A 62 -28.09 -4.75 12.79
CA LEU A 62 -29.00 -5.88 12.60
C LEU A 62 -29.17 -6.68 13.90
N LEU A 63 -28.11 -6.85 14.70
CA LEU A 63 -28.22 -7.43 16.03
C LEU A 63 -29.22 -6.65 16.91
N ASN A 64 -29.10 -5.32 16.96
CA ASN A 64 -30.02 -4.50 17.73
C ASN A 64 -31.45 -4.51 17.15
N ALA A 65 -31.61 -4.51 15.83
CA ALA A 65 -32.92 -4.67 15.20
C ALA A 65 -33.59 -5.99 15.59
N ASN A 66 -32.84 -7.10 15.57
CA ASN A 66 -33.36 -8.41 15.97
C ASN A 66 -33.75 -8.45 17.46
N ARG A 67 -32.97 -7.82 18.35
CA ARG A 67 -33.35 -7.68 19.77
C ARG A 67 -34.64 -6.87 19.93
N THR A 68 -34.78 -5.77 19.19
CA THR A 68 -36.02 -4.98 19.17
C THR A 68 -37.20 -5.81 18.67
N ILE A 69 -37.04 -6.59 17.60
CA ILE A 69 -38.09 -7.49 17.08
C ILE A 69 -38.43 -8.59 18.10
N ALA A 70 -37.46 -9.11 18.85
CA ALA A 70 -37.70 -10.09 19.90
C ALA A 70 -38.56 -9.52 21.05
N VAL A 71 -38.27 -8.29 21.48
CA VAL A 71 -39.11 -7.55 22.44
C VAL A 71 -40.51 -7.32 21.87
N ALA A 72 -40.60 -6.94 20.60
CA ALA A 72 -41.86 -6.78 19.85
C ALA A 72 -42.73 -8.05 19.88
N LYS A 73 -42.13 -9.20 19.53
CA LYS A 73 -42.82 -10.51 19.52
C LYS A 73 -43.20 -11.00 20.91
N ALA A 74 -42.44 -10.61 21.93
CA ALA A 74 -42.78 -10.87 23.32
C ALA A 74 -43.84 -9.90 23.86
N ALA A 75 -44.48 -9.10 23.01
CA ALA A 75 -45.50 -8.12 23.40
C ALA A 75 -45.06 -7.17 24.53
N GLY A 76 -43.75 -6.89 24.63
CA GLY A 76 -43.23 -6.00 25.68
C GLY A 76 -43.28 -6.59 27.09
N LEU A 77 -43.25 -7.94 27.22
CA LEU A 77 -43.13 -8.59 28.52
C LEU A 77 -42.00 -7.96 29.35
N PRO A 78 -42.25 -7.51 30.60
CA PRO A 78 -41.29 -6.72 31.37
C PRO A 78 -39.92 -7.39 31.54
N ASP A 79 -39.89 -8.71 31.77
CA ASP A 79 -38.64 -9.45 31.94
C ASP A 79 -37.81 -9.51 30.65
N VAL A 80 -38.47 -9.60 29.49
CA VAL A 80 -37.80 -9.61 28.18
C VAL A 80 -37.24 -8.23 27.86
N GLU A 81 -38.01 -7.17 28.13
CA GLU A 81 -37.55 -5.79 27.95
C GLU A 81 -36.38 -5.48 28.90
N ALA A 82 -36.49 -5.83 30.18
CA ALA A 82 -35.44 -5.61 31.17
C ALA A 82 -34.11 -6.32 30.81
N TYR A 83 -34.19 -7.50 30.19
CA TYR A 83 -33.03 -8.23 29.69
C TYR A 83 -32.37 -7.55 28.48
N TYR A 84 -33.16 -7.16 27.46
CA TYR A 84 -32.61 -6.64 26.20
C TYR A 84 -32.27 -5.15 26.24
N ALA A 85 -32.96 -4.34 27.03
CA ALA A 85 -32.73 -2.90 27.11
C ALA A 85 -31.25 -2.51 27.36
N PRO A 86 -30.53 -3.07 28.36
CA PRO A 86 -29.12 -2.73 28.56
C PRO A 86 -28.23 -3.18 27.39
N LEU A 87 -28.52 -4.33 26.77
CA LEU A 87 -27.77 -4.83 25.61
C LEU A 87 -27.97 -3.95 24.37
N ILE A 88 -29.22 -3.52 24.13
CA ILE A 88 -29.56 -2.59 23.05
C ILE A 88 -28.84 -1.26 23.26
N LYS A 89 -28.85 -0.73 24.49
CA LYS A 89 -28.14 0.50 24.84
C LYS A 89 -26.64 0.38 24.57
N GLN A 90 -25.99 -0.66 25.09
CA GLN A 90 -24.56 -0.87 24.89
C GLN A 90 -24.20 -0.90 23.40
N THR A 91 -24.90 -1.71 22.61
CA THR A 91 -24.63 -1.82 21.17
C THR A 91 -24.95 -0.52 20.43
N ALA A 92 -25.91 0.29 20.89
CA ALA A 92 -26.18 1.61 20.33
C ALA A 92 -25.03 2.60 20.61
N ASP A 93 -24.44 2.55 21.80
CA ASP A 93 -23.27 3.36 22.18
C ASP A 93 -22.05 2.96 21.32
N GLU A 94 -21.84 1.66 21.06
CA GLU A 94 -20.80 1.17 20.16
C GLU A 94 -21.01 1.61 18.69
N ILE A 95 -22.26 1.55 18.20
CA ILE A 95 -22.62 2.04 16.86
C ILE A 95 -22.33 3.54 16.73
N ALA A 96 -22.59 4.34 17.76
CA ALA A 96 -22.33 5.77 17.72
C ALA A 96 -20.84 6.10 17.54
N VAL A 97 -19.95 5.30 18.15
CA VAL A 97 -18.49 5.42 17.95
C VAL A 97 -18.11 5.08 16.52
N ILE A 98 -18.62 3.97 15.98
CA ILE A 98 -18.35 3.53 14.61
C ILE A 98 -18.84 4.56 13.58
N GLN A 99 -20.07 5.05 13.75
CA GLN A 99 -20.65 6.07 12.87
C GLN A 99 -19.78 7.33 12.85
N LYS A 100 -19.39 7.85 14.02
CA LYS A 100 -18.54 9.04 14.10
C LYS A 100 -17.17 8.85 13.44
N ASP A 101 -16.58 7.66 13.58
CA ASP A 101 -15.30 7.34 12.95
C ASP A 101 -15.44 7.33 11.42
N LEU A 102 -16.48 6.68 10.90
CA LEU A 102 -16.78 6.66 9.47
C LEU A 102 -17.12 8.05 8.92
N GLU A 103 -17.92 8.85 9.61
CA GLU A 103 -18.22 10.24 9.21
C GLU A 103 -16.96 11.12 9.12
N THR A 104 -15.94 10.82 9.92
CA THR A 104 -14.65 11.53 9.89
C THR A 104 -13.77 11.05 8.74
N GLN A 105 -13.72 9.73 8.48
CA GLN A 105 -12.80 9.13 7.51
C GLN A 105 -13.35 9.10 6.08
N VAL A 106 -14.67 9.00 5.90
CA VAL A 106 -15.34 8.93 4.60
C VAL A 106 -15.50 10.34 4.04
N THR A 107 -14.57 10.71 3.16
CA THR A 107 -14.50 12.06 2.59
C THR A 107 -15.01 12.17 1.17
N ASP A 108 -15.16 11.05 0.46
CA ASP A 108 -15.61 11.00 -0.93
C ASP A 108 -17.11 11.30 -1.06
N ALA A 109 -17.51 11.85 -2.21
CA ALA A 109 -18.86 12.35 -2.43
C ALA A 109 -19.93 11.25 -2.30
N LYS A 110 -19.66 10.06 -2.88
CA LYS A 110 -20.59 8.93 -2.83
C LYS A 110 -20.76 8.43 -1.39
N GLY A 111 -19.66 8.24 -0.67
CA GLY A 111 -19.68 7.83 0.74
C GLY A 111 -20.47 8.81 1.62
N LYS A 112 -20.30 10.12 1.44
CA LYS A 112 -21.11 11.14 2.15
C LYS A 112 -22.60 11.05 1.84
N THR A 113 -22.97 10.82 0.57
CA THR A 113 -24.37 10.59 0.20
C THR A 113 -24.93 9.33 0.85
N LEU A 114 -24.15 8.24 0.90
CA LEU A 114 -24.56 7.00 1.56
C LEU A 114 -24.74 7.18 3.07
N LEU A 115 -23.82 7.89 3.74
CA LEU A 115 -23.95 8.23 5.17
C LEU A 115 -25.23 9.03 5.45
N ALA A 116 -25.54 10.04 4.64
CA ALA A 116 -26.77 10.82 4.78
C ALA A 116 -28.03 9.95 4.56
N SER A 117 -27.99 9.03 3.60
CA SER A 117 -29.08 8.06 3.38
C SER A 117 -29.25 7.12 4.58
N ILE A 118 -28.15 6.63 5.14
CA ILE A 118 -28.15 5.78 6.34
C ILE A 118 -28.82 6.51 7.51
N GLU A 119 -28.47 7.77 7.75
CA GLU A 119 -29.08 8.57 8.83
C GLU A 119 -30.60 8.73 8.63
N ALA A 120 -31.04 9.04 7.40
CA ALA A 120 -32.46 9.14 7.09
C ALA A 120 -33.23 7.82 7.32
N LYS A 121 -32.66 6.68 6.90
CA LYS A 121 -33.27 5.36 7.11
C LYS A 121 -33.22 4.92 8.58
N ARG A 122 -32.13 5.23 9.29
CA ARG A 122 -31.99 5.03 10.72
C ARG A 122 -33.09 5.77 11.47
N LYS A 123 -33.35 7.02 11.12
CA LYS A 123 -34.44 7.82 11.70
C LYS A 123 -35.80 7.14 11.53
N THR A 124 -36.13 6.68 10.31
CA THR A 124 -37.38 5.95 10.05
C THR A 124 -37.50 4.70 10.93
N TYR A 125 -36.42 3.93 11.06
CA TYR A 125 -36.37 2.76 11.94
C TYR A 125 -36.56 3.14 13.42
N THR A 126 -35.88 4.17 13.92
CA THR A 126 -36.01 4.59 15.32
C THR A 126 -37.40 5.15 15.62
N ASP A 127 -38.02 5.87 14.68
CA ASP A 127 -39.38 6.39 14.84
C ASP A 127 -40.39 5.22 14.91
N ALA A 128 -40.26 4.21 14.05
CA ALA A 128 -41.09 3.00 14.09
C ALA A 128 -40.90 2.19 15.39
N ARG A 129 -39.65 2.08 15.87
CA ARG A 129 -39.33 1.44 17.15
C ARG A 129 -39.96 2.19 18.32
N ASN A 130 -39.87 3.52 18.34
CA ASN A 130 -40.45 4.30 19.43
C ASN A 130 -41.98 4.19 19.43
N ALA A 131 -42.62 4.20 18.26
CA ALA A 131 -44.05 3.95 18.14
C ALA A 131 -44.44 2.56 18.72
N MET A 132 -43.63 1.52 18.47
CA MET A 132 -43.84 0.18 19.04
C MET A 132 -43.86 0.22 20.57
N TYR A 133 -42.91 0.91 21.21
CA TYR A 133 -42.89 1.06 22.67
C TYR A 133 -44.10 1.83 23.22
N GLU A 134 -44.63 2.81 22.49
CA GLU A 134 -45.87 3.50 22.90
C GLU A 134 -47.08 2.57 22.85
N PHE A 135 -47.19 1.69 21.85
CA PHE A 135 -48.29 0.72 21.77
C PHE A 135 -48.26 -0.32 22.90
N PHE A 136 -47.08 -0.71 23.41
CA PHE A 136 -47.00 -1.59 24.58
C PHE A 136 -47.70 -1.00 25.81
N LYS A 137 -47.67 0.33 25.98
CA LYS A 137 -48.35 1.01 27.10
C LYS A 137 -49.88 0.91 27.00
N SER A 138 -50.41 0.73 25.79
CA SER A 138 -51.85 0.66 25.53
C SER A 138 -52.45 -0.75 25.65
N ALA A 139 -51.63 -1.79 25.86
CA ALA A 139 -52.01 -3.20 25.93
C ALA A 139 -52.77 -3.76 24.69
N ASP A 140 -52.77 -3.06 23.55
CA ASP A 140 -53.36 -3.50 22.29
C ASP A 140 -52.36 -4.31 21.46
N GLN A 141 -52.31 -5.62 21.73
CA GLN A 141 -51.38 -6.54 21.07
C GLN A 141 -51.60 -6.67 19.54
N PRO A 142 -52.83 -6.74 19.01
CA PRO A 142 -53.07 -6.68 17.56
C PRO A 142 -52.50 -5.42 16.88
N ALA A 143 -52.60 -4.26 17.51
CA ALA A 143 -52.03 -3.02 16.98
C ALA A 143 -50.49 -3.06 16.93
N VAL A 144 -49.85 -3.66 17.94
CA VAL A 144 -48.39 -3.89 17.96
C VAL A 144 -47.98 -4.80 16.80
N GLU A 145 -48.68 -5.92 16.58
CA GLU A 145 -48.35 -6.87 15.52
C GLU A 145 -48.46 -6.24 14.13
N SER A 146 -49.52 -5.46 13.87
CA SER A 146 -49.67 -4.69 12.62
C SER A 146 -48.54 -3.68 12.45
N LEU A 147 -48.22 -2.89 13.49
CA LEU A 147 -47.12 -1.92 13.41
C LEU A 147 -45.78 -2.59 13.10
N VAL A 148 -45.49 -3.71 13.75
CA VAL A 148 -44.25 -4.46 13.53
C VAL A 148 -44.15 -4.91 12.08
N LYS A 149 -45.22 -5.51 11.56
CA LYS A 149 -45.26 -6.04 10.19
C LYS A 149 -45.22 -4.94 9.13
N GLU A 150 -45.97 -3.87 9.32
CA GLU A 150 -46.19 -2.85 8.29
C GLU A 150 -45.16 -1.72 8.32
N LYS A 151 -44.55 -1.45 9.48
CA LYS A 151 -43.61 -0.33 9.64
C LYS A 151 -42.24 -0.76 10.12
N LEU A 152 -42.15 -1.54 11.20
CA LEU A 152 -40.86 -1.86 11.82
C LEU A 152 -39.98 -2.73 10.91
N LEU A 153 -40.50 -3.87 10.43
CA LEU A 153 -39.73 -4.77 9.57
C LEU A 153 -39.27 -4.10 8.26
N PRO A 154 -40.14 -3.41 7.50
CA PRO A 154 -39.70 -2.68 6.31
C PRO A 154 -38.65 -1.60 6.60
N ALA A 155 -38.74 -0.93 7.76
CA ALA A 155 -37.74 0.07 8.15
C ALA A 155 -36.39 -0.56 8.52
N VAL A 156 -36.38 -1.73 9.17
CA VAL A 156 -35.17 -2.52 9.42
C VAL A 156 -34.52 -2.94 8.10
N ASP A 157 -35.30 -3.46 7.15
CA ASP A 157 -34.79 -3.89 5.84
C ASP A 157 -34.19 -2.71 5.07
N ALA A 158 -34.89 -1.56 5.05
CA ALA A 158 -34.40 -0.36 4.36
C ALA A 158 -33.13 0.22 5.02
N TYR A 159 -33.04 0.20 6.34
CA TYR A 159 -31.85 0.64 7.07
C TYR A 159 -30.66 -0.33 6.85
N GLY A 160 -30.89 -1.64 6.95
CA GLY A 160 -29.88 -2.65 6.66
C GLY A 160 -29.38 -2.60 5.22
N ALA A 161 -30.27 -2.38 4.26
CA ALA A 161 -29.90 -2.20 2.85
C ALA A 161 -29.00 -0.98 2.63
N ALA A 162 -29.29 0.14 3.30
CA ALA A 162 -28.47 1.36 3.23
C ALA A 162 -27.07 1.14 3.83
N LEU A 163 -26.98 0.44 4.98
CA LEU A 163 -25.69 0.09 5.59
C LEU A 163 -24.87 -0.84 4.69
N ASN A 164 -25.52 -1.85 4.10
CA ASN A 164 -24.86 -2.78 3.16
C ASN A 164 -24.35 -2.07 1.91
N GLU A 165 -25.03 -1.02 1.43
CA GLU A 165 -24.55 -0.24 0.29
C GLU A 165 -23.30 0.58 0.63
N LEU A 166 -23.23 1.15 1.84
CA LEU A 166 -21.99 1.76 2.33
C LEU A 166 -20.88 0.71 2.45
N GLN A 167 -21.16 -0.45 3.06
CA GLN A 167 -20.17 -1.53 3.17
C GLN A 167 -19.62 -1.92 1.80
N ARG A 168 -20.49 -2.16 0.81
CA ARG A 168 -20.05 -2.49 -0.56
C ARG A 168 -19.19 -1.40 -1.19
N HIS A 169 -19.53 -0.13 -0.94
CA HIS A 169 -18.73 1.00 -1.42
C HIS A 169 -17.34 1.02 -0.79
N GLU A 170 -17.26 0.82 0.53
CA GLU A 170 -16.00 0.77 1.27
C GLU A 170 -15.14 -0.45 0.87
N ASP A 171 -15.76 -1.61 0.68
CA ASP A 171 -15.11 -2.83 0.17
C ASP A 171 -14.52 -2.60 -1.22
N ALA A 172 -15.28 -1.96 -2.12
CA ALA A 172 -14.81 -1.63 -3.47
C ALA A 172 -13.62 -0.66 -3.44
N GLN A 173 -13.68 0.38 -2.60
CA GLN A 173 -12.56 1.30 -2.41
C GLN A 173 -11.32 0.59 -1.83
N ALA A 174 -11.49 -0.27 -0.83
CA ALA A 174 -10.40 -1.04 -0.24
C ALA A 174 -9.75 -1.99 -1.26
N ALA A 175 -10.54 -2.64 -2.11
CA ALA A 175 -10.06 -3.51 -3.18
C ALA A 175 -9.31 -2.73 -4.26
N GLU A 176 -9.84 -1.58 -4.70
CA GLU A 176 -9.21 -0.70 -5.68
C GLU A 176 -7.83 -0.23 -5.20
N ARG A 177 -7.73 0.31 -3.98
CA ARG A 177 -6.45 0.76 -3.41
C ARG A 177 -5.45 -0.37 -3.23
N SER A 178 -5.92 -1.54 -2.82
CA SER A 178 -5.06 -2.72 -2.71
C SER A 178 -4.53 -3.17 -4.08
N ALA A 179 -5.34 -3.06 -5.14
CA ALA A 179 -4.92 -3.36 -6.51
C ALA A 179 -3.87 -2.35 -7.02
N GLU A 180 -4.06 -1.05 -6.76
CA GLU A 180 -3.09 0.00 -7.07
C GLU A 180 -1.73 -0.25 -6.41
N VAL A 181 -1.71 -0.53 -5.09
CA VAL A 181 -0.48 -0.85 -4.36
C VAL A 181 0.24 -2.06 -4.96
N ASN A 182 -0.51 -3.12 -5.30
CA ASN A 182 0.07 -4.30 -5.93
C ASN A 182 0.67 -4.00 -7.32
N ALA A 183 0.04 -3.12 -8.09
CA ALA A 183 0.56 -2.67 -9.38
C ALA A 183 1.86 -1.87 -9.20
N ASP A 184 1.88 -0.92 -8.26
CA ASP A 184 3.05 -0.11 -7.93
C ASP A 184 4.23 -0.97 -7.44
N MET A 185 3.96 -1.98 -6.61
CA MET A 185 4.98 -2.95 -6.18
C MET A 185 5.57 -3.74 -7.35
N LYS A 186 4.75 -4.17 -8.33
CA LYS A 186 5.24 -4.87 -9.53
C LYS A 186 6.11 -3.95 -10.38
N LEU A 187 5.71 -2.69 -10.53
CA LEU A 187 6.47 -1.68 -11.26
C LEU A 187 7.80 -1.35 -10.58
N ALA A 188 7.80 -1.22 -9.25
CA ALA A 188 9.01 -1.01 -8.45
C ALA A 188 9.99 -2.19 -8.61
N LYS A 189 9.51 -3.44 -8.46
CA LYS A 189 10.34 -4.64 -8.67
C LYS A 189 10.93 -4.69 -10.08
N THR A 190 10.13 -4.42 -11.11
CA THR A 190 10.59 -4.41 -12.50
C THR A 190 11.66 -3.35 -12.71
N THR A 191 11.47 -2.14 -12.16
CA THR A 191 12.45 -1.06 -12.22
C THR A 191 13.78 -1.46 -11.59
N LEU A 192 13.76 -2.11 -10.42
CA LEU A 192 14.97 -2.56 -9.74
C LEU A 192 15.71 -3.65 -10.52
N ILE A 193 15.00 -4.59 -11.13
CA ILE A 193 15.60 -5.63 -11.98
C ILE A 193 16.27 -4.99 -13.21
N VAL A 194 15.59 -4.05 -13.87
CA VAL A 194 16.16 -3.34 -15.03
C VAL A 194 17.41 -2.56 -14.63
N LEU A 195 17.38 -1.83 -13.51
CA LEU A 195 18.54 -1.10 -12.99
C LEU A 195 19.70 -2.04 -12.62
N LEU A 196 19.42 -3.21 -12.05
CA LEU A 196 20.43 -4.22 -11.76
C LEU A 196 21.10 -4.73 -13.05
N VAL A 197 20.32 -5.07 -14.07
CA VAL A 197 20.85 -5.54 -15.36
C VAL A 197 21.71 -4.46 -16.02
N ILE A 198 21.27 -3.21 -16.01
CA ILE A 198 22.05 -2.07 -16.51
C ILE A 198 23.36 -1.93 -15.72
N GLY A 199 23.29 -1.98 -14.39
CA GLY A 199 24.46 -1.91 -13.52
C GLY A 199 25.49 -3.01 -13.80
N LEU A 200 25.03 -4.25 -13.98
CA LEU A 200 25.89 -5.38 -14.34
C LEU A 200 26.52 -5.20 -15.73
N ALA A 201 25.75 -4.73 -16.72
CA ALA A 201 26.27 -4.47 -18.06
C ALA A 201 27.35 -3.36 -18.06
N VAL A 202 27.11 -2.29 -17.32
CA VAL A 202 28.07 -1.18 -17.13
C VAL A 202 29.32 -1.70 -16.42
N GLY A 203 29.17 -2.46 -15.34
CA GLY A 203 30.28 -3.04 -14.58
C GLY A 203 31.12 -4.01 -15.41
N ALA A 204 30.49 -4.92 -16.17
CA ALA A 204 31.19 -5.85 -17.06
C ALA A 204 31.96 -5.11 -18.16
N THR A 205 31.33 -4.09 -18.78
CA THR A 205 31.97 -3.28 -19.82
C THR A 205 33.16 -2.50 -19.25
N GLY A 206 33.00 -1.91 -18.06
CA GLY A 206 34.07 -1.23 -17.35
C GLY A 206 35.24 -2.15 -17.00
N ALA A 207 34.95 -3.35 -16.48
CA ALA A 207 35.96 -4.36 -16.16
C ALA A 207 36.77 -4.74 -17.42
N VAL A 208 36.11 -5.06 -18.52
CA VAL A 208 36.77 -5.40 -19.79
C VAL A 208 37.62 -4.23 -20.31
N ALA A 209 37.11 -2.99 -20.22
CA ALA A 209 37.83 -1.80 -20.65
C ALA A 209 39.09 -1.55 -19.80
N ILE A 210 39.02 -1.75 -18.48
CA ILE A 210 40.18 -1.63 -17.59
C ILE A 210 41.19 -2.76 -17.84
N THR A 211 40.75 -4.02 -17.95
CA THR A 211 41.65 -5.15 -18.26
C THR A 211 42.40 -4.92 -19.56
N ARG A 212 41.74 -4.43 -20.61
CA ARG A 212 42.38 -4.16 -21.91
C ARG A 212 43.29 -2.94 -21.90
N SER A 213 42.95 -1.89 -21.15
CA SER A 213 43.70 -0.63 -21.19
C SER A 213 44.81 -0.54 -20.13
N VAL A 214 44.72 -1.30 -19.03
CA VAL A 214 45.68 -1.26 -17.91
C VAL A 214 46.37 -2.60 -17.72
N THR A 215 45.62 -3.69 -17.51
CA THR A 215 46.21 -5.00 -17.15
C THR A 215 47.07 -5.58 -18.27
N ARG A 216 46.59 -5.58 -19.52
CA ARG A 216 47.37 -6.12 -20.66
C ARG A 216 48.66 -5.33 -20.93
N PRO A 217 48.64 -3.98 -21.06
CA PRO A 217 49.86 -3.23 -21.35
C PRO A 217 50.84 -3.20 -20.16
N LEU A 218 50.35 -3.37 -18.93
CA LEU A 218 51.22 -3.57 -17.78
C LEU A 218 51.97 -4.90 -17.87
N GLN A 219 51.31 -5.97 -18.34
CA GLN A 219 51.97 -7.26 -18.58
C GLN A 219 53.06 -7.14 -19.65
N GLU A 220 52.80 -6.41 -20.74
CA GLU A 220 53.80 -6.11 -21.78
C GLU A 220 55.05 -5.42 -21.20
N ALA A 221 54.86 -4.44 -20.31
CA ALA A 221 55.97 -3.75 -19.64
C ALA A 221 56.75 -4.68 -18.68
N VAL A 222 56.06 -5.58 -17.97
CA VAL A 222 56.71 -6.58 -17.11
C VAL A 222 57.52 -7.58 -17.94
N ASP A 223 56.98 -8.03 -19.06
CA ASP A 223 57.67 -8.98 -19.94
C ASP A 223 58.90 -8.33 -20.59
N ALA A 224 58.81 -7.06 -21.00
CA ALA A 224 59.95 -6.27 -21.46
C ALA A 224 61.05 -6.14 -20.39
N ALA A 225 60.69 -5.83 -19.14
CA ALA A 225 61.64 -5.75 -18.04
C ALA A 225 62.34 -7.09 -17.77
N ARG A 226 61.64 -8.23 -17.92
CA ARG A 226 62.23 -9.57 -17.79
C ARG A 226 63.26 -9.88 -18.87
N ILE A 227 63.01 -9.47 -20.11
CA ILE A 227 63.96 -9.62 -21.23
C ILE A 227 65.25 -8.87 -20.92
N ILE A 228 65.14 -7.61 -20.45
CA ILE A 228 66.29 -6.79 -20.04
C ILE A 228 67.04 -7.44 -18.86
N ALA A 229 66.32 -7.94 -17.86
CA ALA A 229 66.92 -8.62 -16.70
C ALA A 229 67.69 -9.89 -17.08
N ASN A 230 67.34 -10.53 -18.20
CA ASN A 230 68.05 -11.68 -18.77
C ASN A 230 69.20 -11.27 -19.73
N ASN A 231 69.55 -9.98 -19.78
CA ASN A 231 70.63 -9.42 -20.58
C ASN A 231 70.44 -9.54 -22.11
N ASP A 232 69.20 -9.66 -22.57
CA ASP A 232 68.85 -9.66 -23.98
C ASP A 232 68.40 -8.26 -24.42
N LEU A 233 69.31 -7.52 -25.07
CA LEU A 233 69.05 -6.16 -25.58
C LEU A 233 68.69 -6.15 -27.07
N SER A 234 68.40 -7.31 -27.67
CA SER A 234 68.07 -7.40 -29.10
C SER A 234 66.66 -6.90 -29.43
N HIS A 235 65.81 -6.69 -28.42
CA HIS A 235 64.42 -6.26 -28.57
C HIS A 235 64.27 -4.74 -28.56
N THR A 236 63.64 -4.19 -29.60
CA THR A 236 63.22 -2.78 -29.65
C THR A 236 61.84 -2.61 -29.02
N LEU A 237 61.76 -1.82 -27.93
CA LEU A 237 60.49 -1.48 -27.28
C LEU A 237 59.95 -0.16 -27.88
N GLU A 238 58.93 -0.25 -28.72
CA GLU A 238 58.23 0.94 -29.23
C GLU A 238 56.86 1.08 -28.57
N SER A 239 56.59 2.22 -27.93
CA SER A 239 55.28 2.53 -27.35
C SER A 239 54.71 3.86 -27.85
N ARG A 240 53.53 3.76 -28.47
CA ARG A 240 52.73 4.92 -28.93
C ARG A 240 51.80 5.48 -27.85
N ARG A 241 51.83 4.92 -26.64
CA ARG A 241 50.94 5.33 -25.53
C ARG A 241 51.39 6.63 -24.91
N LYS A 242 50.47 7.45 -24.39
CA LYS A 242 50.78 8.74 -23.74
C LYS A 242 50.51 8.73 -22.23
N ASP A 243 50.30 7.56 -21.66
CA ASP A 243 50.08 7.34 -20.23
C ASP A 243 51.36 6.85 -19.54
N GLU A 244 51.28 6.59 -18.23
CA GLU A 244 52.43 6.21 -17.40
C GLU A 244 53.11 4.92 -17.90
N LEU A 245 52.38 4.01 -18.54
CA LEU A 245 52.95 2.79 -19.13
C LEU A 245 53.69 3.09 -20.44
N GLY A 246 53.25 4.10 -21.20
CA GLY A 246 53.98 4.61 -22.34
C GLY A 246 55.30 5.27 -21.95
N ASP A 247 55.29 6.03 -20.85
CA ASP A 247 56.52 6.62 -20.31
C ASP A 247 57.49 5.54 -19.82
N LEU A 248 56.99 4.50 -19.14
CA LEU A 248 57.80 3.37 -18.69
C LEU A 248 58.46 2.59 -19.84
N LEU A 249 57.74 2.35 -20.95
CA LEU A 249 58.27 1.61 -22.10
C LEU A 249 59.23 2.42 -22.98
N ARG A 250 59.28 3.75 -22.83
CA ARG A 250 60.19 4.65 -23.57
C ARG A 250 61.44 5.03 -22.79
N ALA A 251 61.44 4.81 -21.46
CA ALA A 251 62.55 5.10 -20.58
C ALA A 251 63.62 4.01 -20.68
#